data_AF-A0A6B0SJU6-F1
#
_entry.id   AF-A0A6B0SJU6-F1
#
_cell.length_a   1.000
_cell.length_b   1.000
_cell.length_c   1.000
_cell.angle_alpha   90.00
_cell.angle_beta   90.00
_cell.angle_gamma   90.00
#
_symmetry.space_group_name_H-M   'P 1'
#
loop_
_entity.id
_entity.type
_entity.pdbx_description
1 polymer ?
#
loop_
_entity_poly.entity_id
_entity_poly.type
_entity_poly.pdbx_seq_one_letter_code
_entity_poly.pdbx_strand_id
1 'polypeptide(L)'
;MADGSHSAPETVVQRQTESYNDGDIAAFASYYAKEAEITTFGEIEVIAVSRDGIRDEYGQLFEAVPGLHAEVVAEFTVREYVATKERVTGVDGPCSDAPMWGRIAT
;
A
#
# COMPACT_ATOMS: atom_id res chain seq x y z
N MET A 1 -22.68 -21.62 -13.16
CA MET A 1 -22.09 -21.06 -11.93
C MET A 1 -20.76 -20.48 -12.37
N ALA A 2 -20.64 -19.16 -12.48
CA ALA A 2 -19.45 -18.57 -13.08
C ALA A 2 -18.25 -18.78 -12.13
N ASP A 3 -17.33 -19.65 -12.52
CA ASP A 3 -15.94 -19.45 -12.15
C ASP A 3 -15.46 -18.23 -12.95
N GLY A 4 -15.11 -17.19 -12.23
CA GLY A 4 -14.40 -16.04 -12.75
C GLY A 4 -13.25 -15.90 -11.79
N SER A 5 -12.03 -16.14 -12.27
CA SER A 5 -10.78 -16.14 -11.51
C SER A 5 -10.55 -14.80 -10.79
N HIS A 6 -11.25 -14.55 -9.69
CA HIS A 6 -10.93 -13.53 -8.71
C HIS A 6 -9.92 -14.15 -7.75
N SER A 7 -8.71 -13.58 -7.71
CA SER A 7 -7.77 -13.91 -6.65
C SER A 7 -8.41 -13.58 -5.31
N ALA A 8 -8.16 -14.40 -4.29
CA ALA A 8 -8.63 -14.09 -2.95
C ALA A 8 -8.07 -12.72 -2.52
N PRO A 9 -8.86 -11.86 -1.84
CA PRO A 9 -8.45 -10.50 -1.55
C PRO A 9 -7.16 -10.43 -0.72
N GLU A 10 -6.94 -11.40 0.18
CA GLU A 10 -5.67 -11.57 0.90
C GLU A 10 -4.47 -11.80 -0.05
N THR A 11 -4.67 -12.54 -1.14
CA THR A 11 -3.62 -12.76 -2.15
C THR A 11 -3.33 -11.49 -2.95
N VAL A 12 -4.35 -10.67 -3.21
CA VAL A 12 -4.17 -9.37 -3.89
C VAL A 12 -3.32 -8.44 -3.02
N VAL A 13 -3.67 -8.32 -1.73
CA VAL A 13 -2.92 -7.48 -0.79
C VAL A 13 -1.51 -8.01 -0.56
N GLN A 14 -1.33 -9.31 -0.38
CA GLN A 14 -0.01 -9.93 -0.25
C GLN A 14 0.92 -9.57 -1.42
N ARG A 15 0.47 -9.76 -2.66
CA ARG A 15 1.28 -9.48 -3.85
C ARG A 15 1.52 -7.99 -4.07
N GLN A 16 0.56 -7.15 -3.66
CA GLN A 16 0.75 -5.71 -3.63
C GLN A 16 1.88 -5.34 -2.65
N THR A 17 1.90 -5.89 -1.43
CA THR A 17 2.97 -5.66 -0.45
C THR A 17 4.31 -6.21 -0.92
N GLU A 18 4.34 -7.37 -1.59
CA GLU A 18 5.56 -7.90 -2.23
C GLU A 18 6.10 -6.91 -3.28
N SER A 19 5.22 -6.39 -4.15
CA SER A 19 5.62 -5.40 -5.16
C SER A 19 6.10 -4.08 -4.55
N TYR A 20 5.51 -3.67 -3.41
CA TYR A 20 5.95 -2.52 -2.64
C TYR A 20 7.37 -2.72 -2.11
N ASN A 21 7.65 -3.89 -1.52
CA ASN A 21 8.96 -4.23 -0.97
C ASN A 21 10.04 -4.39 -2.05
N ASP A 22 9.66 -4.79 -3.26
CA ASP A 22 10.55 -4.87 -4.41
C ASP A 22 10.77 -3.50 -5.09
N GLY A 23 10.05 -2.45 -4.68
CA GLY A 23 10.05 -1.15 -5.34
C GLY A 23 9.50 -1.18 -6.77
N ASP A 24 8.74 -2.22 -7.14
CA ASP A 24 8.15 -2.36 -8.47
C ASP A 24 6.86 -1.55 -8.55
N ILE A 25 7.00 -0.27 -8.92
CA ILE A 25 5.88 0.66 -9.03
C ILE A 25 4.85 0.24 -10.09
N ALA A 26 5.27 -0.47 -11.14
CA ALA A 26 4.37 -0.93 -12.19
C ALA A 26 3.52 -2.11 -11.70
N ALA A 27 4.13 -3.08 -11.02
CA ALA A 27 3.41 -4.20 -10.41
C ALA A 27 2.52 -3.72 -9.26
N PHE A 28 3.03 -2.87 -8.36
CA PHE A 28 2.28 -2.30 -7.24
C PHE A 28 1.00 -1.58 -7.71
N ALA A 29 1.13 -0.65 -8.66
CA ALA A 29 -0.02 0.08 -9.19
C ALA A 29 -1.02 -0.82 -9.92
N SER A 30 -0.59 -1.98 -10.47
CA SER A 30 -1.48 -2.88 -11.21
C SER A 30 -2.58 -3.52 -10.35
N TYR A 31 -2.38 -3.59 -9.04
CA TYR A 31 -3.37 -4.11 -8.08
C TYR A 31 -4.47 -3.12 -7.72
N TYR A 32 -4.35 -1.86 -8.14
CA TYR A 32 -5.36 -0.84 -7.94
C TYR A 32 -6.30 -0.73 -9.15
N ALA A 33 -7.59 -0.54 -8.87
CA ALA A 33 -8.57 -0.20 -9.90
C ALA A 33 -8.23 1.17 -10.54
N LYS A 34 -8.67 1.40 -11.78
CA LYS A 34 -8.38 2.64 -12.52
C LYS A 34 -8.76 3.90 -11.72
N GLU A 35 -9.89 3.85 -11.04
CA GLU A 35 -10.46 4.97 -10.26
C GLU A 35 -10.28 4.75 -8.74
N ALA A 36 -9.30 3.94 -8.32
CA ALA A 36 -9.02 3.70 -6.90
C ALA A 36 -8.56 4.97 -6.18
N GLU A 37 -8.77 5.02 -4.88
CA GLU A 37 -8.39 6.13 -4.01
C GLU A 37 -7.62 5.59 -2.80
N ILE A 38 -6.57 6.30 -2.40
CA ILE A 38 -5.85 6.04 -1.15
C ILE A 38 -6.10 7.21 -0.22
N THR A 39 -6.57 6.93 0.99
CA THR A 39 -6.90 7.93 2.00
C THR A 39 -6.29 7.60 3.36
N THR A 40 -6.10 8.62 4.19
CA THR A 40 -5.78 8.42 5.60
C THR A 40 -7.00 7.90 6.35
N PHE A 41 -6.79 6.87 7.17
CA PHE A 41 -7.86 6.34 8.01
C PHE A 41 -8.19 7.34 9.12
N GLY A 42 -9.47 7.72 9.26
CA GLY A 42 -9.97 8.57 10.33
C GLY A 42 -9.89 10.09 10.07
N GLU A 43 -8.85 10.59 9.40
CA GLU A 43 -8.70 12.02 9.07
C GLU A 43 -9.25 12.40 7.69
N ILE A 44 -9.52 11.40 6.81
CA ILE A 44 -10.14 11.57 5.48
C ILE A 44 -9.36 12.55 4.60
N GLU A 45 -8.03 12.47 4.63
CA GLU A 45 -7.18 13.13 3.64
C GLU A 45 -6.97 12.19 2.45
N VAL A 46 -7.12 12.73 1.24
CA VAL A 46 -6.87 12.00 0.00
C VAL A 46 -5.39 12.09 -0.33
N ILE A 47 -4.71 10.95 -0.33
CA ILE A 47 -3.28 10.83 -0.66
C ILE A 47 -3.12 10.77 -2.18
N ALA A 48 -3.90 9.92 -2.84
CA ALA A 48 -3.86 9.74 -4.28
C ALA A 48 -5.22 9.32 -4.83
N VAL A 49 -5.54 9.80 -6.03
CA VAL A 49 -6.73 9.42 -6.80
C VAL A 49 -6.28 8.82 -8.11
N SER A 50 -6.98 7.78 -8.54
CA SER A 50 -6.69 6.97 -9.72
C SER A 50 -5.40 6.15 -9.62
N ARG A 51 -5.33 5.08 -10.41
CA ARG A 51 -4.13 4.25 -10.50
C ARG A 51 -2.89 5.04 -10.95
N ASP A 52 -3.05 6.00 -11.85
CA ASP A 52 -1.93 6.83 -12.31
C ASP A 52 -1.45 7.76 -11.20
N GLY A 53 -2.35 8.36 -10.41
CA GLY A 53 -1.98 9.17 -9.25
C GLY A 53 -1.28 8.34 -8.16
N ILE A 54 -1.73 7.12 -7.91
CA ILE A 54 -1.08 6.18 -6.98
C ILE A 54 0.33 5.84 -7.47
N ARG A 55 0.49 5.60 -8.77
CA ARG A 55 1.80 5.33 -9.39
C ARG A 55 2.76 6.50 -9.19
N ASP A 56 2.28 7.72 -9.39
CA ASP A 56 3.12 8.93 -9.32
C ASP A 56 3.54 9.24 -7.86
N GLU A 57 2.64 9.05 -6.90
CA GLU A 57 2.92 9.26 -5.47
C GLU A 57 3.90 8.21 -4.91
N TYR A 58 3.61 6.92 -5.11
CA TYR A 58 4.46 5.84 -4.58
C TYR A 58 5.75 5.66 -5.39
N GLY A 59 5.77 6.06 -6.66
CA GLY A 59 7.01 6.08 -7.46
C GLY A 59 8.05 7.03 -6.87
N GLN A 60 7.63 8.25 -6.49
CA GLN A 60 8.50 9.21 -5.81
C GLN A 60 9.02 8.67 -4.48
N LEU A 61 8.16 7.97 -3.72
CA LEU A 61 8.55 7.33 -2.47
C LEU A 61 9.63 6.25 -2.68
N PHE A 62 9.42 5.33 -3.63
CA PHE A 62 10.34 4.24 -3.89
C PHE A 62 11.71 4.75 -4.38
N GLU A 63 11.72 5.81 -5.18
CA GLU A 63 12.95 6.49 -5.59
C GLU A 63 13.67 7.18 -4.40
N ALA A 64 12.91 7.81 -3.51
CA ALA A 64 13.46 8.53 -2.36
C ALA A 64 13.97 7.60 -1.25
N VAL A 65 13.35 6.42 -1.09
CA VAL A 65 13.59 5.50 0.04
C VAL A 65 13.86 4.09 -0.49
N PRO A 66 15.05 3.81 -1.05
CA PRO A 66 15.36 2.50 -1.64
C PRO A 66 15.46 1.35 -0.63
N GLY A 67 15.56 1.66 0.67
CA GLY A 67 15.56 0.67 1.75
C GLY A 67 14.17 0.39 2.34
N LEU A 68 13.12 0.98 1.77
CA LEU A 68 11.76 0.89 2.28
C LEU A 68 11.26 -0.56 2.29
N HIS A 69 10.73 -0.99 3.43
CA HIS A 69 10.23 -2.35 3.60
C HIS A 69 9.07 -2.39 4.58
N ALA A 70 7.99 -3.07 4.21
CA ALA A 70 6.80 -3.33 5.01
C ALA A 70 6.69 -4.83 5.33
N GLU A 71 6.73 -5.17 6.61
CA GLU A 71 6.46 -6.51 7.14
C GLU A 71 5.02 -6.59 7.64
N VAL A 72 4.19 -7.46 7.07
CA VAL A 72 2.84 -7.74 7.59
C VAL A 72 2.95 -8.60 8.85
N VAL A 73 2.63 -8.01 10.01
CA VAL A 73 2.73 -8.69 11.32
C VAL A 73 1.42 -9.32 11.78
N ALA A 74 0.29 -8.85 11.24
CA ALA A 74 -1.02 -9.47 11.43
C ALA A 74 -1.94 -9.12 10.26
N GLU A 75 -2.86 -10.02 9.94
CA GLU A 75 -3.84 -9.85 8.88
C GLU A 75 -5.22 -10.31 9.36
N PHE A 76 -6.26 -9.61 8.93
CA PHE A 76 -7.65 -10.02 9.12
C PHE A 76 -8.48 -9.69 7.88
N THR A 77 -9.23 -10.68 7.40
CA THR A 77 -10.03 -10.58 6.17
C THR A 77 -11.52 -10.76 6.47
N VAL A 78 -12.34 -9.84 5.96
CA VAL A 78 -13.82 -9.93 6.00
C VAL A 78 -14.35 -9.68 4.61
N ARG A 79 -14.79 -10.75 3.95
CA ARG A 79 -15.29 -10.72 2.56
C ARG A 79 -14.23 -10.09 1.65
N GLU A 80 -14.53 -8.95 1.03
CA GLU A 80 -13.63 -8.21 0.14
C GLU A 80 -12.63 -7.29 0.86
N TYR A 81 -12.76 -7.10 2.17
CA TYR A 81 -11.91 -6.22 2.96
C TYR A 81 -10.77 -7.00 3.61
N VAL A 82 -9.56 -6.46 3.51
CA VAL A 82 -8.35 -6.97 4.17
C VAL A 82 -7.77 -5.83 4.99
N ALA A 83 -7.50 -6.09 6.26
CA ALA A 83 -6.80 -5.19 7.15
C ALA A 83 -5.47 -5.81 7.55
N THR A 84 -4.37 -5.09 7.28
CA THR A 84 -3.02 -5.48 7.68
C THR A 84 -2.55 -4.60 8.83
N LYS A 85 -1.83 -5.20 9.76
CA LYS A 85 -0.94 -4.49 10.67
C LYS A 85 0.46 -4.66 10.13
N GLU A 86 1.15 -3.56 9.88
CA GLU A 86 2.45 -3.55 9.23
C GLU A 86 3.53 -2.94 10.14
N ARG A 87 4.75 -3.47 10.02
CA ARG A 87 5.97 -2.84 10.53
C ARG A 87 6.77 -2.33 9.34
N VAL A 88 6.87 -1.01 9.22
CA VAL A 88 7.61 -0.35 8.14
C VAL A 88 9.02 0.03 8.62
N THR A 89 10.02 -0.21 7.78
CA THR A 89 11.44 0.10 8.00
C THR A 89 12.04 0.73 6.75
N GLY A 90 13.29 1.24 6.83
CA GLY A 90 13.97 1.89 5.70
C GLY A 90 13.77 3.40 5.60
N VAL A 91 12.86 3.95 6.40
CA VAL A 91 12.70 5.39 6.59
C VAL A 91 13.71 5.89 7.64
N ASP A 92 14.95 6.20 7.23
CA ASP A 92 15.98 6.72 8.13
C ASP A 92 15.69 8.19 8.50
N GLY A 93 15.16 8.41 9.70
CA GLY A 93 15.05 9.74 10.33
C GLY A 93 14.18 9.73 11.60
N PRO A 94 14.50 10.54 12.63
CA PRO A 94 13.67 10.65 13.82
C PRO A 94 12.38 11.39 13.47
N CYS A 95 11.36 10.69 12.96
CA CYS A 95 9.98 11.16 13.00
C CYS A 95 9.77 12.67 12.71
N SER A 96 10.40 13.24 11.68
CA SER A 96 10.13 14.61 11.22
C SER A 96 10.27 14.66 9.71
N ASP A 97 9.16 14.95 9.03
CA ASP A 97 9.08 15.44 7.64
C ASP A 97 8.88 14.44 6.50
N ALA A 98 8.70 13.13 6.76
CA ALA A 98 8.06 12.24 5.76
C ALA A 98 6.53 12.45 5.76
N PRO A 99 5.85 12.48 4.60
CA PRO A 99 4.41 12.67 4.52
C PRO A 99 3.67 11.62 5.39
N MET A 100 2.65 12.11 6.11
CA MET A 100 2.11 11.54 7.36
C MET A 100 1.40 10.18 7.25
N TRP A 101 1.32 9.59 6.07
CA TRP A 101 0.39 8.50 5.76
C TRP A 101 0.77 7.12 6.35
N GLY A 102 1.90 7.01 7.08
CA GLY A 102 2.36 5.76 7.72
C GLY A 102 2.34 5.73 9.26
N ARG A 103 1.82 6.75 9.96
CA ARG A 103 1.82 6.78 11.43
C ARG A 103 0.62 6.03 12.04
N ILE A 104 0.70 4.71 12.13
CA ILE A 104 0.03 3.98 13.22
C ILE A 104 1.06 3.79 14.33
N ALA A 105 1.12 4.75 15.25
CA ALA A 105 1.88 4.57 16.50
C ALA A 105 1.25 3.41 17.28
N THR A 106 2.08 2.43 17.67
CA THR A 106 1.73 1.45 18.71
C THR A 106 1.63 2.16 20.05
#